data_AF-A0AA41PUS7-F1
#
_entry.id   AF-A0AA41PUS7-F1
#
_cell.length_a   1.000
_cell.length_b   1.000
_cell.length_c   1.000
_cell.angle_alpha   90.00
_cell.angle_beta   90.00
_cell.angle_gamma   90.00
#
_symmetry.space_group_name_H-M   'P 1'
#
loop_
_entity.id
_entity.type
_entity.pdbx_description
1 polymer ?
#
loop_
_entity_poly.entity_id
_entity_poly.type
_entity_poly.pdbx_seq_one_letter_code
_entity_poly.pdbx_strand_id
1 'polypeptide(L)'
;MTAPPGTTTTEGTEDTESLGNPESPEGPEGSESAATDADRDELARQQTALLAALVAGGTVPAGFDAERIRIQTIALAAKRREGVLRALPELAEGLGERWPGAFMDWACTHPKPAEGGSRADAAAFTEYLRAQGTLPQSVEEALTPAPQHPLPRPGFMARVRAALGRRSTGWDDSDDTY
;
A
#
# COMPACT_ATOMS: atom_id res chain seq x y z
N MET A 1 -78.78 53.71 -38.43
CA MET A 1 -77.68 53.39 -37.49
C MET A 1 -77.55 51.87 -37.46
N THR A 2 -77.09 51.20 -38.52
CA THR A 2 -75.82 51.31 -39.29
C THR A 2 -74.84 50.22 -38.85
N ALA A 3 -74.94 49.12 -39.59
CA ALA A 3 -73.84 48.27 -40.07
C ALA A 3 -74.03 48.21 -41.61
N PRO A 4 -73.22 47.51 -42.44
CA PRO A 4 -71.98 46.76 -42.20
C PRO A 4 -70.81 47.57 -42.86
N PRO A 5 -69.74 47.07 -43.56
CA PRO A 5 -69.25 45.71 -43.83
C PRO A 5 -67.81 45.43 -43.32
N GLY A 6 -67.32 44.21 -43.59
CA GLY A 6 -65.90 43.88 -43.62
C GLY A 6 -65.37 43.76 -45.06
N THR A 7 -64.04 43.78 -45.22
CA THR A 7 -63.29 43.59 -46.48
C THR A 7 -61.90 43.02 -46.13
N THR A 8 -61.54 41.79 -46.54
CA THR A 8 -60.79 41.36 -47.76
C THR A 8 -59.25 41.32 -47.60
N THR A 9 -58.66 40.19 -48.05
CA THR A 9 -57.44 40.11 -48.91
C THR A 9 -56.11 40.56 -48.28
N THR A 10 -55.14 39.68 -47.97
CA THR A 10 -54.27 38.82 -48.84
C THR A 10 -53.06 39.56 -49.39
N GLU A 11 -51.87 38.95 -49.22
CA GLU A 11 -50.52 39.38 -49.66
C GLU A 11 -50.03 40.72 -49.08
N GLY A 12 -48.75 40.94 -48.80
CA GLY A 12 -47.52 40.16 -49.02
C GLY A 12 -46.31 41.09 -48.75
N THR A 13 -45.08 40.65 -49.02
CA THR A 13 -43.81 41.41 -48.78
C THR A 13 -43.42 41.50 -47.30
N GLU A 14 -42.61 40.60 -46.74
CA GLU A 14 -41.16 40.52 -46.94
C GLU A 14 -40.43 41.85 -46.72
N ASP A 15 -40.29 42.29 -45.47
CA ASP A 15 -39.20 43.19 -45.08
C ASP A 15 -38.26 42.48 -44.10
N THR A 16 -37.00 42.33 -44.53
CA THR A 16 -35.97 41.58 -43.82
C THR A 16 -35.18 42.52 -42.90
N GLU A 17 -35.84 43.07 -41.89
CA GLU A 17 -35.16 43.89 -40.88
C GLU A 17 -34.68 43.05 -39.70
N SER A 18 -33.45 42.57 -39.87
CA SER A 18 -32.40 42.41 -38.85
C SER A 18 -32.75 42.85 -37.41
N LEU A 19 -33.57 42.06 -36.71
CA LEU A 19 -33.58 42.08 -35.25
C LEU A 19 -32.28 41.43 -34.79
N GLY A 20 -31.34 42.29 -34.37
CA GLY A 20 -30.05 41.88 -33.86
C GLY A 20 -30.22 40.81 -32.79
N ASN A 21 -29.38 39.78 -32.86
CA ASN A 21 -29.23 38.78 -31.82
C ASN A 21 -29.13 39.51 -30.46
N PRO A 22 -29.99 39.21 -29.47
CA PRO A 22 -29.88 39.84 -28.16
C PRO A 22 -28.49 39.51 -27.62
N GLU A 23 -27.71 40.56 -27.39
CA GLU A 23 -26.38 40.48 -26.81
C GLU A 23 -26.45 39.60 -25.56
N SER A 24 -25.77 38.44 -25.59
CA SER A 24 -25.64 37.61 -24.39
C SER A 24 -25.05 38.50 -23.30
N PRO A 25 -25.68 38.60 -22.12
CA PRO A 25 -25.05 39.30 -21.01
C PRO A 25 -23.82 38.50 -20.59
N GLU A 26 -22.64 38.92 -21.01
CA GLU A 26 -21.36 38.50 -20.41
C GLU A 26 -21.29 39.06 -18.98
N GLY A 27 -22.00 38.36 -18.07
CA GLY A 27 -21.92 38.57 -16.64
C GLY A 27 -20.59 38.05 -16.07
N PRO A 28 -20.25 38.45 -14.83
CA PRO A 28 -18.95 38.17 -14.20
C PRO A 28 -18.74 36.70 -13.75
N GLU A 29 -19.54 35.74 -14.25
CA GLU A 29 -19.58 34.35 -13.77
C GLU A 29 -18.22 33.63 -13.86
N GLY A 30 -17.41 33.96 -14.88
CA GLY A 30 -16.05 33.44 -15.01
C GLY A 30 -15.10 33.84 -13.88
N SER A 31 -15.31 35.01 -13.25
CA SER A 31 -14.50 35.48 -12.11
C SER A 31 -14.84 34.75 -10.81
N GLU A 32 -16.11 34.36 -10.63
CA GLU A 32 -16.56 33.64 -9.43
C GLU A 32 -16.17 32.16 -9.53
N SER A 33 -16.32 31.53 -10.71
CA SER A 33 -15.81 30.17 -10.95
C SER A 33 -14.31 30.09 -10.69
N ALA A 34 -13.51 31.00 -11.28
CA ALA A 34 -12.05 31.01 -11.11
C ALA A 34 -11.61 31.21 -9.65
N ALA A 35 -12.35 31.99 -8.85
CA ALA A 35 -12.09 32.12 -7.42
C ALA A 35 -12.36 30.80 -6.66
N THR A 36 -13.48 30.12 -6.93
CA THR A 36 -13.79 28.83 -6.28
C THR A 36 -12.83 27.70 -6.66
N ASP A 37 -12.26 27.74 -7.88
CA ASP A 37 -11.23 26.79 -8.30
C ASP A 37 -9.90 27.06 -7.59
N ALA A 38 -9.49 28.32 -7.46
CA ALA A 38 -8.30 28.71 -6.69
C ALA A 38 -8.39 28.33 -5.20
N ASP A 39 -9.57 28.49 -4.58
CA ASP A 39 -9.83 28.06 -3.20
C ASP A 39 -9.74 26.52 -3.06
N ARG A 40 -10.23 25.78 -4.06
CA ARG A 40 -10.14 24.31 -4.07
C ARG A 40 -8.70 23.82 -4.23
N ASP A 41 -7.90 24.50 -5.04
CA ASP A 41 -6.48 24.19 -5.22
C ASP A 41 -5.64 24.51 -3.97
N GLU A 42 -5.95 25.60 -3.26
CA GLU A 42 -5.35 25.89 -1.94
C GLU A 42 -5.69 24.79 -0.93
N LEU A 43 -6.96 24.39 -0.83
CA LEU A 43 -7.38 23.29 0.05
C LEU A 43 -6.68 21.97 -0.31
N ALA A 44 -6.61 21.62 -1.60
CA ALA A 44 -5.93 20.41 -2.06
C ALA A 44 -4.43 20.43 -1.70
N ARG A 45 -3.76 21.59 -1.81
CA ARG A 45 -2.37 21.76 -1.37
C ARG A 45 -2.21 21.58 0.14
N GLN A 46 -3.10 22.16 0.95
CA GLN A 46 -3.07 22.00 2.41
C GLN A 46 -3.32 20.55 2.84
N GLN A 47 -4.27 19.86 2.21
CA GLN A 47 -4.51 18.43 2.42
C GLN A 47 -3.29 17.58 2.03
N THR A 48 -2.66 17.86 0.90
CA THR A 48 -1.41 17.19 0.48
C THR A 48 -0.29 17.42 1.49
N ALA A 49 -0.09 18.65 1.95
CA ALA A 49 0.92 18.99 2.95
C ALA A 49 0.66 18.30 4.30
N LEU A 50 -0.60 18.22 4.73
CA LEU A 50 -1.01 17.49 5.94
C LEU A 50 -0.73 15.98 5.83
N LEU A 51 -1.05 15.37 4.70
CA LEU A 51 -0.75 13.96 4.44
C LEU A 51 0.77 13.70 4.40
N ALA A 52 1.55 14.61 3.81
CA ALA A 52 3.00 14.55 3.84
C ALA A 52 3.56 14.66 5.27
N ALA A 53 3.02 15.55 6.11
CA ALA A 53 3.41 15.64 7.52
C ALA A 53 3.12 14.35 8.29
N LEU A 54 1.93 13.76 8.11
CA LEU A 54 1.49 12.57 8.84
C LEU A 54 2.15 11.26 8.38
N VAL A 55 2.42 11.10 7.07
CA VAL A 55 2.87 9.82 6.49
C VAL A 55 4.35 9.84 6.11
N ALA A 56 4.83 10.98 5.60
CA ALA A 56 6.20 11.17 5.10
C ALA A 56 7.12 11.91 6.08
N GLY A 57 6.62 12.34 7.26
CA GLY A 57 7.40 13.10 8.24
C GLY A 57 7.71 14.54 7.80
N GLY A 58 6.91 15.10 6.90
CA GLY A 58 7.06 16.48 6.40
C GLY A 58 6.75 17.55 7.46
N THR A 59 7.03 18.81 7.12
CA THR A 59 6.76 19.97 7.98
C THR A 59 5.26 20.10 8.28
N VAL A 60 4.92 20.39 9.54
CA VAL A 60 3.54 20.67 9.97
C VAL A 60 3.00 21.91 9.20
N PRO A 61 1.86 21.82 8.48
CA PRO A 61 1.31 22.96 7.78
C PRO A 61 0.82 24.06 8.73
N ALA A 62 0.81 25.31 8.27
CA ALA A 62 0.31 26.44 9.05
C ALA A 62 -1.15 26.22 9.50
N GLY A 63 -1.48 26.63 10.72
CA GLY A 63 -2.80 26.43 11.32
C GLY A 63 -3.04 25.05 11.93
N PHE A 64 -2.15 24.06 11.70
CA PHE A 64 -2.24 22.75 12.35
C PHE A 64 -1.45 22.70 13.66
N ASP A 65 -2.04 22.02 14.64
CA ASP A 65 -1.45 21.76 15.95
C ASP A 65 -0.37 20.66 15.82
N ALA A 66 0.89 21.06 15.98
CA ALA A 66 2.05 20.17 15.84
C ALA A 66 2.04 18.98 16.83
N GLU A 67 1.47 19.17 18.03
CA GLU A 67 1.36 18.12 19.04
C GLU A 67 0.31 17.08 18.61
N ARG A 68 -0.81 17.51 18.02
CA ARG A 68 -1.79 16.59 17.40
C ARG A 68 -1.18 15.80 16.24
N ILE A 69 -0.41 16.45 15.36
CA ILE A 69 0.28 15.75 14.25
C ILE A 69 1.26 14.71 14.81
N ARG A 70 2.04 15.05 15.84
CA ARG A 70 2.96 14.11 16.52
C ARG A 70 2.22 12.91 17.09
N ILE A 71 1.09 13.11 17.78
CA ILE A 71 0.24 12.04 18.33
C ILE A 71 -0.28 11.12 17.22
N GLN A 72 -0.75 11.67 16.10
CA GLN A 72 -1.23 10.87 14.96
C GLN A 72 -0.10 10.08 14.29
N THR A 73 1.09 10.67 14.13
CA THR A 73 2.27 9.98 13.58
C THR A 73 2.66 8.78 14.45
N ILE A 74 2.64 8.93 15.78
CA ILE A 74 2.86 7.83 16.74
C ILE A 74 1.78 6.75 16.62
N ALA A 75 0.50 7.14 16.49
CA ALA A 75 -0.59 6.18 16.29
C ALA A 75 -0.46 5.38 14.97
N LEU A 76 -0.01 6.04 13.89
CA LEU A 76 0.29 5.39 12.61
C LEU A 76 1.48 4.43 12.71
N ALA A 77 2.56 4.82 13.41
CA ALA A 77 3.70 3.93 13.69
C ALA A 77 3.27 2.69 14.52
N ALA A 78 2.44 2.89 15.54
CA ALA A 78 1.87 1.79 16.32
C ALA A 78 1.00 0.86 15.43
N LYS A 79 0.26 1.42 14.46
CA LYS A 79 -0.53 0.61 13.52
C LYS A 79 0.33 -0.18 12.55
N ARG A 80 1.42 0.42 12.03
CA ARG A 80 2.45 -0.28 11.22
C ARG A 80 3.03 -1.48 11.98
N ARG A 81 3.33 -1.29 13.27
CA ARG A 81 3.85 -2.36 14.16
C ARG A 81 2.91 -3.56 14.25
N GLU A 82 1.60 -3.35 14.44
CA GLU A 82 0.63 -4.45 14.39
C GLU A 82 0.57 -5.11 13.00
N GLY A 83 0.79 -4.33 11.94
CA GLY A 83 0.86 -4.84 10.58
C GLY A 83 2.02 -5.82 10.42
N VAL A 84 3.22 -5.43 10.87
CA VAL A 84 4.44 -6.25 10.80
C VAL A 84 4.32 -7.50 11.66
N LEU A 85 3.74 -7.41 12.87
CA LEU A 85 3.41 -8.58 13.71
C LEU A 85 2.60 -9.66 12.98
N ARG A 86 1.67 -9.27 12.09
CA ARG A 86 0.87 -10.20 11.29
C ARG A 86 1.58 -10.70 10.03
N ALA A 87 2.69 -10.06 9.64
CA ALA A 87 3.43 -10.36 8.42
C ALA A 87 4.69 -11.22 8.68
N LEU A 88 5.32 -11.05 9.84
CA LEU A 88 6.53 -11.75 10.28
C LEU A 88 6.56 -11.75 11.84
N PRO A 89 5.76 -12.61 12.51
CA PRO A 89 5.66 -12.67 13.97
C PRO A 89 7.00 -12.99 14.67
N GLU A 90 7.91 -13.67 13.98
CA GLU A 90 9.23 -14.09 14.45
C GLU A 90 10.09 -12.90 14.91
N LEU A 91 9.88 -11.70 14.33
CA LEU A 91 10.50 -10.46 14.80
C LEU A 91 10.17 -10.14 16.27
N ALA A 92 8.93 -10.40 16.69
CA ALA A 92 8.51 -10.16 18.07
C ALA A 92 9.05 -11.20 19.03
N GLU A 93 9.08 -12.46 18.59
CA GLU A 93 9.63 -13.57 19.36
C GLU A 93 11.15 -13.41 19.55
N GLY A 94 11.89 -13.06 18.50
CA GLY A 94 13.33 -12.86 18.55
C GLY A 94 13.78 -11.58 19.28
N LEU A 95 13.01 -10.50 19.22
CA LEU A 95 13.34 -9.25 19.95
C LEU A 95 12.79 -9.22 21.39
N GLY A 96 11.77 -10.02 21.69
CA GLY A 96 11.12 -10.09 23.00
C GLY A 96 10.58 -8.73 23.45
N GLU A 97 10.85 -8.37 24.71
CA GLU A 97 10.43 -7.10 25.31
C GLU A 97 10.93 -5.85 24.55
N ARG A 98 12.02 -5.96 23.76
CA ARG A 98 12.54 -4.85 22.95
C ARG A 98 11.70 -4.57 21.70
N TRP A 99 10.86 -5.51 21.26
CA TRP A 99 10.07 -5.41 20.03
C TRP A 99 9.28 -4.09 19.92
N PRO A 100 8.50 -3.65 20.93
CA PRO A 100 7.67 -2.46 20.78
C PRO A 100 8.50 -1.19 20.65
N GLY A 101 9.56 -1.03 21.43
CA GLY A 101 10.44 0.13 21.37
C GLY A 101 11.23 0.18 20.06
N ALA A 102 11.96 -0.90 19.75
CA ALA A 102 12.83 -0.96 18.58
C ALA A 102 12.10 -0.70 17.26
N PHE A 103 10.87 -1.21 17.10
CA PHE A 103 10.07 -0.91 15.91
C PHE A 103 9.54 0.54 15.90
N MET A 104 9.14 1.10 17.04
CA MET A 104 8.63 2.47 17.11
C MET A 104 9.71 3.51 16.82
N ASP A 105 10.92 3.33 17.38
CA ASP A 105 12.07 4.22 17.16
C ASP A 105 12.47 4.23 15.67
N TRP A 106 12.47 3.05 15.05
CA TRP A 106 12.67 2.90 13.60
C TRP A 106 11.53 3.55 12.80
N ALA A 107 10.27 3.22 13.08
CA ALA A 107 9.12 3.69 12.30
C ALA A 107 8.89 5.20 12.38
N CYS A 108 9.29 5.85 13.47
CA CYS A 108 9.27 7.31 13.62
C CYS A 108 10.37 8.03 12.82
N THR A 109 11.46 7.33 12.49
CA THR A 109 12.58 7.87 11.68
C THR A 109 12.56 7.40 10.22
N HIS A 110 11.74 6.39 9.91
CA HIS A 110 11.58 5.80 8.58
C HIS A 110 10.13 5.96 8.12
N PRO A 111 9.82 7.05 7.39
CA PRO A 111 8.47 7.32 6.91
C PRO A 111 7.98 6.22 5.98
N LYS A 112 6.65 6.05 5.88
CA LYS A 112 6.10 4.94 5.13
C LYS A 112 6.23 5.19 3.61
N PRO A 113 6.80 4.25 2.82
CA PRO A 113 6.79 4.36 1.36
C PRO A 113 5.35 4.44 0.82
N ALA A 114 5.14 5.24 -0.22
CA ALA A 114 3.83 5.37 -0.88
C ALA A 114 3.33 4.00 -1.41
N GLU A 115 4.25 3.21 -1.94
CA GLU A 115 4.02 1.81 -2.34
C GLU A 115 4.61 0.88 -1.27
N GLY A 116 3.78 0.46 -0.31
CA GLY A 116 4.24 -0.38 0.79
C GLY A 116 3.12 -0.91 1.70
N GLY A 117 3.09 -2.22 1.90
CA GLY A 117 2.30 -2.88 2.93
C GLY A 117 3.15 -3.35 4.12
N SER A 118 2.53 -4.01 5.09
CA SER A 118 3.23 -4.54 6.27
C SER A 118 4.42 -5.45 5.96
N ARG A 119 4.41 -6.14 4.82
CA ARG A 119 5.53 -6.97 4.36
C ARG A 119 6.75 -6.15 3.93
N ALA A 120 6.55 -4.97 3.37
CA ALA A 120 7.63 -4.05 3.02
C ALA A 120 8.24 -3.43 4.30
N ASP A 121 7.39 -3.03 5.27
CA ASP A 121 7.86 -2.59 6.59
C ASP A 121 8.64 -3.71 7.31
N ALA A 122 8.16 -4.97 7.25
CA ALA A 122 8.86 -6.12 7.84
C ALA A 122 10.24 -6.36 7.22
N ALA A 123 10.34 -6.35 5.88
CA ALA A 123 11.61 -6.51 5.18
C ALA A 123 12.58 -5.35 5.49
N ALA A 124 12.11 -4.10 5.39
CA ALA A 124 12.95 -2.93 5.65
C ALA A 124 13.44 -2.86 7.11
N PHE A 125 12.61 -3.24 8.09
CA PHE A 125 13.01 -3.31 9.48
C PHE A 125 14.01 -4.44 9.74
N THR A 126 13.85 -5.60 9.10
CA THR A 126 14.84 -6.68 9.14
C THR A 126 16.19 -6.22 8.58
N GLU A 127 16.22 -5.61 7.40
CA GLU A 127 17.48 -5.11 6.81
C GLU A 127 18.14 -4.05 7.72
N TYR A 128 17.35 -3.17 8.33
CA TYR A 128 17.83 -2.23 9.33
C TYR A 128 18.49 -2.94 10.54
N LEU A 129 17.82 -3.94 11.12
CA LEU A 129 18.40 -4.71 12.23
C LEU A 129 19.66 -5.48 11.82
N ARG A 130 19.70 -6.02 10.59
CA ARG A 130 20.86 -6.75 10.05
C ARG A 130 22.04 -5.80 9.85
N ALA A 131 21.82 -4.63 9.26
CA ALA A 131 22.84 -3.60 9.08
C ALA A 131 23.43 -3.10 10.41
N GLN A 132 22.62 -3.04 11.47
CA GLN A 132 23.05 -2.69 12.83
C GLN A 132 23.66 -3.86 13.61
N GLY A 133 23.71 -5.08 13.05
CA GLY A 133 24.18 -6.28 13.77
C GLY A 133 23.30 -6.70 14.96
N THR A 134 22.03 -6.30 14.97
CA THR A 134 21.08 -6.53 16.10
C THR A 134 19.94 -7.47 15.76
N LEU A 135 19.89 -7.98 14.52
CA LEU A 135 18.91 -8.98 14.08
C LEU A 135 19.11 -10.30 14.87
N PRO A 136 18.08 -10.82 15.57
CA PRO A 136 18.19 -12.09 16.26
C PRO A 136 18.39 -13.25 15.28
N GLN A 137 19.25 -14.21 15.63
CA GLN A 137 19.56 -15.37 14.78
C GLN A 137 18.30 -16.17 14.41
N SER A 138 17.33 -16.31 15.32
CA SER A 138 16.06 -16.99 15.05
C SER A 138 15.25 -16.35 13.92
N VAL A 139 15.36 -15.02 13.73
CA VAL A 139 14.71 -14.30 12.64
C VAL A 139 15.46 -14.52 11.33
N GLU A 140 16.80 -14.52 11.35
CA GLU A 140 17.62 -14.82 10.18
C GLU A 140 17.40 -16.27 9.69
N GLU A 141 17.24 -17.21 10.61
CA GLU A 141 16.89 -18.61 10.33
C GLU A 141 15.47 -18.75 9.77
N ALA A 142 14.48 -17.99 10.26
CA ALA A 142 13.11 -17.99 9.74
C ALA A 142 12.98 -17.36 8.35
N LEU A 143 13.81 -16.35 8.05
CA LEU A 143 13.85 -15.68 6.75
C LEU A 143 14.66 -16.42 5.70
N THR A 144 15.65 -17.19 6.12
CA THR A 144 16.34 -18.13 5.24
C THR A 144 15.35 -19.24 4.89
N PRO A 145 14.92 -19.38 3.62
CA PRO A 145 14.10 -20.51 3.25
C PRO A 145 14.91 -21.77 3.55
N ALA A 146 14.40 -22.61 4.46
CA ALA A 146 15.08 -23.84 4.86
C ALA A 146 15.57 -24.56 3.59
N PRO A 147 16.85 -24.97 3.52
CA PRO A 147 17.40 -25.55 2.31
C PRO A 147 16.48 -26.67 1.87
N GLN A 148 15.96 -26.53 0.65
CA GLN A 148 15.00 -27.44 0.02
C GLN A 148 15.72 -28.76 -0.27
N HIS A 149 16.12 -29.47 0.79
CA HIS A 149 16.82 -30.73 0.71
C HIS A 149 15.83 -31.66 0.03
N PRO A 150 16.09 -32.12 -1.21
CA PRO A 150 15.13 -32.93 -1.92
C PRO A 150 14.96 -34.20 -1.09
N LEU A 151 13.78 -34.34 -0.45
CA LEU A 151 13.43 -35.57 0.24
C LEU A 151 13.69 -36.71 -0.75
N PRO A 152 14.50 -37.72 -0.38
CA PRO A 152 14.91 -38.73 -1.33
C PRO A 152 13.66 -39.39 -1.89
N ARG A 153 13.42 -39.22 -3.20
CA ARG A 153 12.23 -39.76 -3.87
C ARG A 153 12.10 -41.24 -3.50
N PRO A 154 10.88 -41.73 -3.17
CA PRO A 154 10.69 -43.12 -2.79
C PRO A 154 11.30 -44.03 -3.86
N GLY A 155 12.29 -44.82 -3.45
CA GLY A 155 13.12 -45.64 -4.35
C GLY A 155 14.63 -45.33 -4.36
N PHE A 156 15.12 -44.24 -3.77
CA PHE A 156 16.57 -43.95 -3.71
C PHE A 156 17.38 -45.11 -3.08
N MET A 157 16.95 -45.62 -1.92
CA MET A 157 17.59 -46.76 -1.24
C MET A 157 17.46 -48.09 -2.00
N ALA A 158 16.48 -48.23 -2.91
CA ALA A 158 16.34 -49.44 -3.74
C ALA A 158 17.48 -49.54 -4.77
N ARG A 159 17.96 -48.41 -5.31
CA ARG A 159 19.16 -48.38 -6.16
C ARG A 159 20.46 -48.62 -5.37
N VAL A 160 20.55 -48.15 -4.13
CA VAL A 160 21.71 -48.43 -3.26
C VAL A 160 21.79 -49.92 -2.91
N ARG A 161 20.66 -50.57 -2.56
CA ARG A 161 20.61 -52.01 -2.28
C ARG A 161 21.00 -52.87 -3.51
N ALA A 162 20.71 -52.41 -4.73
CA ALA A 162 21.15 -53.08 -5.96
C ALA A 162 22.66 -53.00 -6.22
N ALA A 163 23.36 -52.00 -5.66
CA ALA A 163 24.80 -51.81 -5.85
C ALA A 163 25.67 -52.63 -4.86
N LEU A 164 25.12 -53.04 -3.72
CA LEU A 164 25.84 -53.79 -2.66
C LEU A 164 25.54 -55.31 -2.64
N GLY A 165 24.74 -55.82 -3.57
CA GLY A 165 24.28 -57.20 -3.60
C GLY A 165 25.11 -58.19 -4.44
N ARG A 166 26.44 -58.28 -4.27
CA ARG A 166 27.22 -59.41 -4.86
C ARG A 166 28.57 -59.70 -4.18
N ARG A 167 28.57 -60.73 -3.32
CA ARG A 167 29.65 -61.68 -2.90
C ARG A 167 29.20 -62.26 -1.54
N SER A 168 28.65 -63.47 -1.42
CA SER A 168 29.21 -64.81 -1.68
C SER A 168 30.27 -65.27 -0.67
N THR A 169 29.80 -65.88 0.41
CA THR A 169 30.37 -66.99 1.21
C THR A 169 29.32 -67.24 2.30
N GLY A 170 28.66 -68.39 2.39
CA GLY A 170 29.23 -69.72 2.23
C GLY A 170 29.65 -70.21 3.62
N TRP A 171 28.66 -70.57 4.43
CA TRP A 171 28.83 -71.33 5.66
C TRP A 171 27.65 -72.29 5.78
N ASP A 172 27.99 -73.56 5.63
CA ASP A 172 27.22 -74.74 5.95
C ASP A 172 27.52 -75.05 7.41
N ASP A 173 26.50 -75.30 8.23
CA ASP A 173 26.66 -76.12 9.45
C ASP A 173 25.32 -76.74 9.84
N SER A 174 25.39 -77.98 10.29
CA SER A 174 24.26 -78.91 10.42
C SER A 174 23.57 -78.85 11.78
N ASP A 175 22.51 -79.64 11.92
CA ASP A 175 22.02 -80.29 13.15
C ASP A 175 22.27 -79.59 14.50
N ASP A 176 21.17 -79.20 15.16
CA ASP A 176 20.91 -79.91 16.43
C ASP A 176 19.40 -80.13 16.67
N THR A 177 19.14 -81.26 17.30
CA THR A 177 17.81 -81.79 17.65
C THR A 177 17.45 -81.42 19.08
N TYR A 178 16.25 -80.82 19.28
CA TYR A 178 15.36 -81.21 20.37
C TYR A 178 13.90 -80.79 20.12
#